data_AF-A0A0F6AAL2-F1
#
_entry.id   AF-A0A0F6AAL2-F1
#
_cell.length_a   1.000
_cell.length_b   1.000
_cell.length_c   1.000
_cell.angle_alpha   90.00
_cell.angle_beta   90.00
_cell.angle_gamma   90.00
#
_symmetry.space_group_name_H-M   'P 1'
#
loop_
_entity.id
_entity.type
_entity.pdbx_description
1 polymer ?
#
loop_
_entity_poly.entity_id
_entity_poly.type
_entity_poly.pdbx_seq_one_letter_code
_entity_poly.pdbx_strand_id
1 'polypeptide(L)'
;MEHSDNSAVDTALRETFEEISLSRSHISALGQLPIHNTLSGFHITPVVARVQKCATWEHQSNEVESVFTLPLSALMDPNQWQSQPCRYRGKPISINGFMTPHGLLWGATASIIKKLTSTLS
;
A
#
# COMPACT_ATOMS: atom_id res chain seq x y z
N MET A 1 13.14 -8.66 -2.47
CA MET A 1 12.98 -9.99 -3.07
C MET A 1 14.10 -10.85 -2.54
N GLU A 2 13.73 -11.86 -1.77
CA GLU A 2 14.69 -12.82 -1.24
C GLU A 2 15.12 -13.80 -2.33
N HIS A 3 16.23 -14.49 -2.13
CA HIS A 3 16.76 -15.43 -3.13
C HIS A 3 15.82 -16.61 -3.40
N SER A 4 14.98 -16.96 -2.43
CA SER A 4 13.97 -18.01 -2.49
C SER A 4 12.71 -17.61 -3.25
N ASP A 5 12.46 -16.31 -3.41
CA ASP A 5 11.26 -15.83 -4.10
C ASP A 5 11.40 -16.09 -5.60
N ASN A 6 10.36 -16.63 -6.23
CA ASN A 6 10.39 -16.94 -7.66
C ASN A 6 9.81 -15.81 -8.53
N SER A 7 9.14 -14.83 -7.92
CA SER A 7 8.55 -13.67 -8.59
C SER A 7 8.21 -12.55 -7.60
N ALA A 8 7.91 -11.35 -8.10
CA ALA A 8 7.38 -10.26 -7.27
C ALA A 8 6.06 -10.62 -6.57
N VAL A 9 5.23 -11.48 -7.18
CA VAL A 9 3.99 -11.97 -6.56
C VAL A 9 4.31 -12.89 -5.39
N ASP A 10 5.31 -13.76 -5.53
CA ASP A 10 5.77 -14.64 -4.45
C ASP A 10 6.31 -13.79 -3.28
N THR A 11 7.18 -12.82 -3.53
CA THR A 11 7.64 -11.88 -2.50
C THR A 11 6.45 -11.21 -1.80
N ALA A 12 5.53 -10.58 -2.54
CA ALA A 12 4.39 -9.87 -1.93
C ALA A 12 3.53 -10.78 -1.06
N LEU A 13 3.27 -12.01 -1.51
CA LEU A 13 2.49 -12.99 -0.77
C LEU A 13 3.22 -13.57 0.45
N ARG A 14 4.55 -13.60 0.46
CA ARG A 14 5.36 -14.03 1.61
C ARG A 14 5.37 -12.92 2.67
N GLU A 15 5.75 -11.71 2.27
CA GLU A 15 5.76 -10.53 3.16
C GLU A 15 4.37 -10.28 3.77
N THR A 16 3.29 -10.41 3.00
CA THR A 16 1.91 -10.28 3.52
C THR A 16 1.60 -11.32 4.61
N PHE A 17 2.14 -12.53 4.49
CA PHE A 17 1.98 -13.55 5.53
C PHE A 17 2.86 -13.26 6.75
N GLU A 18 4.09 -12.81 6.55
CA GLU A 18 4.99 -12.43 7.64
C GLU A 18 4.44 -11.23 8.42
N GLU A 19 4.04 -10.15 7.75
CA GLU A 19 3.61 -8.91 8.42
C GLU A 19 2.24 -9.03 9.11
N ILE A 20 1.27 -9.71 8.48
CA ILE A 20 -0.14 -9.72 8.94
C ILE A 20 -0.79 -11.11 9.02
N SER A 21 -0.01 -12.19 8.92
CA SER A 21 -0.51 -13.58 8.99
C SER A 21 -1.60 -13.93 7.98
N LEU A 22 -1.75 -13.14 6.92
CA LEU A 22 -2.79 -13.37 5.92
C LEU A 22 -2.37 -14.50 4.99
N SER A 23 -2.97 -15.68 5.18
CA SER A 23 -2.66 -16.87 4.39
C SER A 23 -2.86 -16.65 2.89
N ARG A 24 -1.89 -17.11 2.11
CA ARG A 24 -1.92 -17.15 0.64
C ARG A 24 -3.16 -17.83 0.08
N SER A 25 -3.75 -18.81 0.79
CA SER A 25 -4.98 -19.50 0.37
C SER A 25 -6.19 -18.57 0.27
N HIS A 26 -6.15 -17.42 0.94
CA HIS A 26 -7.21 -16.42 0.92
C HIS A 26 -6.95 -15.29 -0.09
N ILE A 27 -5.84 -15.32 -0.82
CA ILE A 27 -5.42 -14.26 -1.73
C ILE A 27 -5.38 -14.79 -3.17
N SER A 28 -5.99 -14.05 -4.10
CA SER A 28 -5.87 -14.29 -5.53
C SER A 28 -5.24 -13.07 -6.20
N ALA A 29 -4.01 -13.20 -6.69
CA ALA A 29 -3.36 -12.14 -7.46
C ALA A 29 -4.17 -11.85 -8.73
N LEU A 30 -4.41 -10.56 -9.00
CA LEU A 30 -5.12 -10.07 -10.18
C LEU A 30 -4.16 -9.53 -11.25
N GLY A 31 -3.00 -9.01 -10.83
CA GLY A 31 -2.00 -8.48 -11.73
C GLY A 31 -0.97 -7.61 -11.00
N GLN A 32 -0.11 -6.97 -11.77
CA GLN A 32 0.91 -6.03 -11.30
C GLN A 32 0.64 -4.65 -11.88
N LEU A 33 0.86 -3.60 -11.09
CA LEU A 33 0.90 -2.22 -11.60
C LEU A 33 2.30 -1.94 -12.18
N PRO A 34 2.45 -0.89 -13.01
CA PRO A 34 3.78 -0.45 -13.44
C PRO A 34 4.71 -0.19 -12.25
N ILE A 35 6.00 -0.47 -12.45
CA ILE A 35 7.04 -0.26 -11.44
C ILE A 35 6.99 1.19 -10.93
N HIS A 36 7.00 1.34 -9.61
CA HIS A 36 7.08 2.64 -8.95
C HIS A 36 8.52 2.89 -8.49
N ASN A 37 9.16 3.90 -9.07
CA ASN A 37 10.51 4.32 -8.71
C ASN A 37 10.44 5.34 -7.57
N THR A 38 11.11 5.02 -6.46
CA THR A 38 11.19 5.93 -5.30
C THR A 38 12.31 6.95 -5.49
N LEU A 39 12.22 8.08 -4.78
CA LEU A 39 13.24 9.12 -4.80
C LEU A 39 14.60 8.66 -4.22
N SER A 40 14.60 7.60 -3.42
CA SER A 40 15.79 6.98 -2.84
C SER A 40 16.43 5.90 -3.73
N GLY A 41 15.87 5.64 -4.92
CA GLY A 41 16.44 4.72 -5.90
C GLY A 41 15.94 3.27 -5.81
N PHE A 42 14.98 2.97 -4.93
CA PHE A 42 14.32 1.67 -4.90
C PHE A 42 13.26 1.55 -6.00
N HIS A 43 13.11 0.34 -6.53
CA HIS A 43 12.08 -0.04 -7.48
C HIS A 43 11.05 -0.91 -6.75
N ILE A 44 9.79 -0.46 -6.76
CA ILE A 44 8.68 -1.19 -6.14
C ILE A 44 7.82 -1.78 -7.26
N THR A 45 7.53 -3.07 -7.20
CA THR A 45 6.58 -3.75 -8.10
C THR A 45 5.28 -4.00 -7.36
N PRO A 46 4.24 -3.17 -7.53
CA PRO A 46 3.01 -3.32 -6.77
C PRO A 46 2.16 -4.47 -7.32
N VAL A 47 1.75 -5.38 -6.43
CA VAL A 47 0.88 -6.51 -6.77
C VAL A 47 -0.53 -6.20 -6.30
N VAL A 48 -1.51 -6.31 -7.20
CA VAL A 48 -2.93 -6.15 -6.88
C VAL A 48 -3.55 -7.52 -6.71
N ALA A 49 -4.27 -7.73 -5.63
CA ALA A 49 -4.88 -9.02 -5.32
C ALA A 49 -6.29 -8.85 -4.74
N ARG A 50 -7.11 -9.88 -4.92
CA ARG A 50 -8.41 -10.02 -4.26
C ARG A 50 -8.24 -10.89 -3.02
N VAL A 51 -8.69 -10.38 -1.88
CA VAL A 51 -8.75 -11.12 -0.61
C VAL A 51 -10.15 -11.69 -0.44
N GLN A 52 -10.25 -12.95 0.01
CA GLN A 52 -11.53 -13.59 0.32
C GLN A 52 -12.21 -12.90 1.51
N LYS A 53 -13.55 -12.80 1.47
CA LYS A 53 -14.32 -12.11 2.53
C LYS A 53 -14.19 -12.77 3.91
N CYS A 54 -13.97 -14.08 3.96
CA CYS A 54 -13.78 -14.85 5.19
C CYS A 54 -12.35 -14.82 5.72
N ALA A 55 -11.43 -14.14 5.04
CA ALA A 55 -10.05 -14.06 5.48
C ALA A 55 -9.95 -13.31 6.81
N THR A 56 -9.11 -13.83 7.69
CA THR A 56 -8.69 -13.16 8.92
C THR A 56 -7.20 -12.84 8.84
N TRP A 57 -6.78 -11.79 9.53
CA TRP A 57 -5.38 -11.39 9.62
C TRP A 57 -5.09 -10.89 11.02
N GLU A 58 -3.86 -11.10 11.46
CA GLU A 58 -3.33 -10.67 12.76
C GLU A 58 -1.96 -10.06 12.51
N HIS A 59 -1.78 -8.81 12.95
CA HIS A 59 -0.56 -8.07 12.72
C HIS A 59 0.57 -8.57 13.63
N GLN A 60 1.78 -8.67 13.09
CA GLN A 60 2.97 -8.90 13.89
C GLN A 60 3.44 -7.60 14.55
N SER A 61 3.22 -7.46 15.86
CA SER A 61 3.42 -6.21 16.59
C SER A 61 4.85 -5.66 16.58
N ASN A 62 5.84 -6.49 16.26
CA ASN A 62 7.24 -6.08 16.09
C ASN A 62 7.48 -5.30 14.79
N GLU A 63 6.63 -5.47 13.77
CA GLU A 63 6.81 -4.86 12.45
C GLU A 63 5.62 -3.97 12.04
N VAL A 64 4.42 -4.31 12.48
CA VAL A 64 3.18 -3.62 12.13
C VAL A 64 2.47 -3.12 13.38
N GLU A 65 2.29 -1.81 13.51
CA GLU A 65 1.57 -1.21 14.64
C GLU A 65 0.05 -1.38 14.52
N SER A 66 -0.49 -1.32 13.29
CA SER A 66 -1.93 -1.46 13.06
C SER A 66 -2.24 -1.88 11.62
N VAL A 67 -3.38 -2.54 11.45
CA VAL A 67 -3.94 -2.91 10.13
C VAL A 67 -5.35 -2.37 10.04
N PHE A 68 -5.65 -1.66 8.96
CA PHE A 68 -6.96 -1.07 8.72
C PHE A 68 -7.30 -1.11 7.23
N THR A 69 -8.58 -0.94 6.92
CA THR A 69 -9.10 -0.91 5.56
C THR A 69 -9.77 0.42 5.28
N LEU A 70 -9.63 0.92 4.06
CA LEU A 70 -10.36 2.10 3.58
C LEU A 70 -11.35 1.68 2.49
N PRO A 71 -12.54 2.29 2.42
CA PRO A 71 -13.44 2.10 1.30
C PRO A 71 -12.77 2.54 0.00
N LEU A 72 -12.82 1.69 -1.04
CA LEU A 72 -12.29 2.03 -2.36
C LEU A 72 -12.93 3.32 -2.91
N SER A 73 -14.23 3.52 -2.67
CA SER A 73 -14.94 4.73 -3.07
C SER A 73 -14.33 6.01 -2.48
N ALA A 74 -13.83 5.97 -1.25
CA ALA A 74 -13.15 7.10 -0.63
C ALA A 74 -11.81 7.38 -1.32
N LEU A 75 -11.04 6.34 -1.66
CA LEU A 75 -9.78 6.47 -2.38
C LEU A 75 -9.97 6.98 -3.82
N MET A 76 -11.12 6.71 -4.43
CA MET A 76 -11.47 7.19 -5.77
C MET A 76 -12.00 8.63 -5.81
N ASP A 77 -12.43 9.20 -4.68
CA ASP A 77 -12.89 10.60 -4.63
C ASP A 77 -11.68 11.57 -4.62
N PRO A 78 -11.45 12.34 -5.70
CA PRO A 78 -10.32 13.25 -5.78
C PRO A 78 -10.36 14.35 -4.71
N ASN A 79 -11.54 14.67 -4.15
CA ASN A 79 -11.67 15.70 -3.11
C ASN A 79 -11.09 15.27 -1.76
N GLN A 80 -10.94 13.96 -1.53
CA GLN A 80 -10.29 13.42 -0.33
C GLN A 80 -8.76 13.53 -0.38
N TRP A 81 -8.19 13.77 -1.56
CA TRP A 81 -6.74 13.90 -1.75
C TRP A 81 -6.31 15.36 -1.69
N GLN A 82 -5.75 15.75 -0.55
CA GLN A 82 -5.49 17.15 -0.25
C GLN A 82 -4.02 17.41 0.10
N SER A 83 -3.62 18.66 -0.09
CA SER A 83 -2.29 19.13 0.32
C SER A 83 -2.26 19.33 1.82
N GLN A 84 -1.39 18.60 2.51
CA GLN A 84 -1.23 18.67 3.96
C GLN A 84 0.05 19.46 4.29
N PRO A 85 -0.03 20.49 5.15
CA PRO A 85 1.14 21.23 5.58
C PRO A 85 2.04 20.35 6.45
N CYS A 86 3.33 20.35 6.17
CA CYS A 86 4.34 19.58 6.90
C CYS A 86 5.63 20.39 7.06
N ARG A 87 6.56 19.91 7.89
CA ARG A 87 7.89 20.50 8.04
C ARG A 87 8.95 19.46 7.70
N TYR A 88 9.85 19.81 6.79
CA TYR A 88 11.00 18.99 6.46
C TYR A 88 12.28 19.79 6.70
N ARG A 89 13.16 19.27 7.58
CA ARG A 89 14.39 19.97 8.02
C ARG A 89 14.12 21.42 8.46
N GLY A 90 13.04 21.62 9.21
CA GLY A 90 12.61 22.93 9.73
C GLY A 90 11.87 23.84 8.74
N LYS A 91 11.89 23.54 7.43
CA LYS A 91 11.21 24.33 6.39
C LYS A 91 9.78 23.86 6.17
N PRO A 92 8.81 24.78 6.01
CA PRO A 92 7.45 24.41 5.63
C PRO A 92 7.44 23.81 4.23
N ILE A 93 6.80 22.67 4.08
CA ILE A 93 6.53 22.00 2.81
C ILE A 93 5.05 21.59 2.78
N SER A 94 4.53 21.25 1.60
CA SER A 94 3.19 20.69 1.47
C SER A 94 3.27 19.32 0.80
N ILE A 95 2.62 18.33 1.39
CA ILE A 95 2.60 16.96 0.89
C ILE A 95 1.18 16.64 0.46
N ASN A 96 0.99 16.25 -0.80
CA ASN A 96 -0.31 15.74 -1.24
C ASN A 96 -0.51 14.32 -0.67
N GLY A 97 -1.60 14.11 0.05
CA GLY A 97 -1.91 12.84 0.68
C GLY A 97 -3.41 12.69 0.96
N PHE A 98 -3.74 11.58 1.62
CA PHE A 98 -5.09 11.22 2.02
C PHE A 98 -5.10 11.08 3.55
N MET A 99 -5.96 11.82 4.24
CA MET A 99 -6.04 11.73 5.70
C MET A 99 -6.88 10.51 6.10
N THR A 100 -6.31 9.63 6.93
CA THR A 100 -7.00 8.45 7.47
C THR A 100 -7.22 8.63 8.97
N PRO A 101 -8.11 7.84 9.60
CA PRO A 101 -8.21 7.78 11.06
C PRO A 101 -6.90 7.39 11.77
N HIS A 102 -5.96 6.77 11.05
CA HIS A 102 -4.68 6.28 11.56
C HIS A 102 -3.49 7.15 11.14
N GLY A 103 -3.75 8.33 10.58
CA GLY A 103 -2.71 9.28 10.15
C GLY A 103 -2.71 9.52 8.64
N LEU A 104 -1.67 10.22 8.19
CA LEU A 104 -1.54 10.62 6.80
C LEU A 104 -1.07 9.44 5.93
N LEU A 105 -1.80 9.17 4.85
CA LEU A 105 -1.38 8.29 3.76
C LEU A 105 -0.70 9.15 2.69
N TRP A 106 0.60 8.96 2.48
CA TRP A 106 1.43 9.77 1.58
C TRP A 106 2.57 8.95 0.94
N GLY A 107 3.42 9.61 0.16
CA GLY A 107 4.64 9.00 -0.39
C GLY A 107 4.39 7.95 -1.48
N ALA A 108 5.18 6.87 -1.44
CA ALA A 108 5.10 5.78 -2.42
C ALA A 108 3.72 5.11 -2.39
N THR A 109 3.18 4.82 -1.20
CA THR A 109 1.85 4.21 -1.02
C THR A 109 0.74 5.05 -1.64
N ALA A 110 0.73 6.36 -1.39
CA ALA A 110 -0.22 7.28 -2.03
C ALA A 110 -0.11 7.26 -3.56
N SER A 111 1.11 7.25 -4.08
CA SER A 111 1.37 7.24 -5.53
C SER A 111 0.89 5.94 -6.18
N ILE A 112 1.14 4.80 -5.55
CA ILE A 112 0.69 3.48 -6.00
C ILE A 112 -0.85 3.40 -5.98
N ILE A 113 -1.49 3.87 -4.91
CA ILE A 113 -2.96 3.88 -4.81
C ILE A 113 -3.58 4.78 -5.88
N LYS A 114 -3.05 5.99 -6.11
CA LYS A 114 -3.52 6.86 -7.20
C LYS A 114 -3.37 6.20 -8.57
N LYS A 115 -2.30 5.43 -8.78
CA LYS A 115 -2.12 4.66 -10.00
C LYS A 115 -3.19 3.57 -10.14
N LEU A 116 -3.44 2.82 -9.08
CA LEU A 116 -4.51 1.80 -9.04
C LEU A 116 -5.86 2.43 -9.38
N THR A 117 -6.27 3.49 -8.69
CA THR A 117 -7.59 4.11 -8.88
C THR A 117 -7.75 4.67 -10.29
N SER A 118 -6.67 5.20 -10.91
CA SER A 118 -6.71 5.66 -12.30
C SER A 118 -6.94 4.56 -13.35
N THR A 119 -6.73 3.29 -12.98
CA THR A 119 -7.02 2.13 -13.86
C THR A 119 -8.43 1.58 -13.69
N LEU A 120 -9.17 2.06 -12.68
CA LEU A 120 -10.52 1.59 -12.34
C LEU A 120 -11.62 2.59 -12.74
N SER A 121 -11.21 3.76 -13.22
CA SER A 121 -12.07 4.87 -13.67
C SER A 121 -12.43 4.79 -15.14
#